data_AF-A0A8T5KVZ3-F1
#
_entry.id   AF-A0A8T5KVZ3-F1
#
_cell.length_a   1.000
_cell.length_b   1.000
_cell.length_c   1.000
_cell.angle_alpha   90.00
_cell.angle_beta   90.00
_cell.angle_gamma   90.00
#
_symmetry.space_group_name_H-M   'P 1'
#
loop_
_entity.id
_entity.type
_entity.pdbx_description
1 polymer ?
#
loop_
_entity_poly.entity_id
_entity_poly.type
_entity_poly.pdbx_seq_one_letter_code
_entity_poly.pdbx_strand_id
1 'polypeptide(L)'
;MTKPYAWQEIKNFLQQELKKTKHILTFGTIGSCNIESDIDAIITKKPTSKTSDFYKEIHNLFDAVDNYLKKYNGKVIRFPIDENLTLLAANYEKNDLAFHTMLYTNYPQIERDWGWFLFDDENVKDIISKSSFLLGSFEDLSSKEFQRSSYYDPAYIILYWSDFINSNIPEKNLIKIMNENFNSIIKKKLKFDSVPKAKNKKEIRKVFYGVCDTLDELNVNKAK
;
A
#
# COMPACT_ATOMS: atom_id res chain seq x y z
N MET A 1 -27.62 -4.80 -18.68
CA MET A 1 -26.77 -5.35 -17.61
C MET A 1 -25.31 -5.22 -18.04
N THR A 2 -24.46 -4.57 -17.25
CA THR A 2 -23.02 -4.45 -17.51
C THR A 2 -22.36 -5.81 -17.29
N LYS A 3 -21.52 -6.25 -18.23
CA LYS A 3 -20.80 -7.54 -18.12
C LYS A 3 -19.76 -7.43 -17.00
N PRO A 4 -19.69 -8.38 -16.04
CA PRO A 4 -18.60 -8.40 -15.05
C PRO A 4 -17.27 -8.72 -15.74
N TYR A 5 -16.16 -8.22 -15.20
CA TYR A 5 -14.82 -8.55 -15.69
C TYR A 5 -14.41 -9.95 -15.23
N ALA A 6 -13.52 -10.61 -15.97
CA ALA A 6 -12.88 -11.85 -15.51
C ALA A 6 -11.57 -11.54 -14.76
N TRP A 7 -11.21 -12.38 -13.77
CA TRP A 7 -9.97 -12.20 -13.00
C TRP A 7 -8.74 -12.17 -13.92
N GLN A 8 -8.71 -13.01 -14.94
CA GLN A 8 -7.60 -13.05 -15.90
C GLN A 8 -7.42 -11.71 -16.65
N GLU A 9 -8.49 -10.95 -16.90
CA GLU A 9 -8.40 -9.62 -17.51
C GLU A 9 -7.71 -8.62 -16.58
N ILE A 10 -8.09 -8.63 -15.29
CA ILE A 10 -7.48 -7.77 -14.26
C ILE A 10 -6.03 -8.16 -14.02
N LYS A 11 -5.75 -9.45 -13.88
CA LYS A 11 -4.39 -9.98 -13.72
C LYS A 11 -3.49 -9.55 -14.87
N ASN A 12 -3.96 -9.69 -16.11
CA ASN A 12 -3.20 -9.27 -17.29
C ASN A 12 -2.95 -7.75 -17.30
N PHE A 13 -3.97 -6.95 -16.95
CA PHE A 13 -3.83 -5.50 -16.84
C PHE A 13 -2.80 -5.10 -15.77
N LEU A 14 -2.90 -5.67 -14.56
CA LEU A 14 -1.95 -5.44 -13.47
C LEU A 14 -0.52 -5.80 -13.90
N GLN A 15 -0.31 -6.95 -14.53
CA GLN A 15 1.02 -7.36 -15.02
C GLN A 15 1.59 -6.39 -16.07
N GLN A 16 0.74 -5.79 -16.91
CA GLN A 16 1.18 -4.78 -17.88
C GLN A 16 1.57 -3.46 -17.21
N GLU A 17 0.79 -2.99 -16.23
CA GLU A 17 1.12 -1.77 -15.48
C GLU A 17 2.36 -1.97 -14.59
N LEU A 18 2.48 -3.12 -13.92
CA LEU A 18 3.62 -3.46 -13.06
C LEU A 18 4.95 -3.48 -13.81
N LYS A 19 4.97 -3.86 -15.10
CA LYS A 19 6.18 -3.80 -15.95
C LYS A 19 6.74 -2.39 -16.14
N LYS A 20 5.94 -1.35 -15.90
CA LYS A 20 6.36 0.06 -16.02
C LYS A 20 7.05 0.58 -14.76
N THR A 21 6.92 -0.16 -13.66
CA THR A 21 7.39 0.26 -12.34
C THR A 21 8.90 0.09 -12.21
N LYS A 22 9.53 1.06 -11.57
CA LYS A 22 10.97 1.07 -11.29
C LYS A 22 11.27 0.85 -9.82
N HIS A 23 10.32 1.13 -8.94
CA HIS A 23 10.51 1.22 -7.49
C HIS A 23 9.78 0.13 -6.70
N ILE A 24 8.85 -0.59 -7.33
CA ILE A 24 8.23 -1.80 -6.77
C ILE A 24 9.14 -3.01 -7.03
N LEU A 25 9.48 -3.75 -5.98
CA LEU A 25 10.27 -4.98 -6.03
C LEU A 25 9.38 -6.19 -6.29
N THR A 26 8.38 -6.39 -5.42
CA THR A 26 7.41 -7.46 -5.57
C THR A 26 5.98 -6.94 -5.52
N PHE A 27 5.10 -7.63 -6.24
CA PHE A 27 3.65 -7.57 -6.07
C PHE A 27 3.17 -9.01 -6.05
N GLY A 28 2.68 -9.48 -4.91
CA GLY A 28 2.11 -10.81 -4.74
C GLY A 28 0.69 -10.75 -4.21
N THR A 29 -0.11 -11.75 -4.52
CA THR A 29 -1.44 -11.95 -3.90
C THR A 29 -1.41 -13.13 -2.94
N ILE A 30 -1.98 -12.95 -1.75
CA ILE A 30 -2.01 -13.95 -0.67
C ILE A 30 -3.43 -14.55 -0.60
N GLY A 31 -3.53 -15.88 -0.52
CA GLY A 31 -4.81 -16.56 -0.38
C GLY A 31 -5.74 -16.41 -1.59
N SER A 32 -6.77 -15.59 -1.46
CA SER A 32 -7.89 -15.45 -2.40
C SER A 32 -7.52 -14.58 -3.62
N CYS A 33 -7.65 -15.15 -4.81
CA CYS A 33 -7.83 -14.38 -6.06
C CYS A 33 -9.33 -14.31 -6.43
N ASN A 34 -10.24 -14.47 -5.45
CA ASN A 34 -11.66 -14.50 -5.72
C ASN A 34 -12.16 -13.09 -6.01
N ILE A 35 -12.60 -12.91 -7.25
CA ILE A 35 -13.09 -11.66 -7.78
C ILE A 35 -14.37 -11.16 -7.08
N GLU A 36 -15.04 -12.03 -6.34
CA GLU A 36 -16.33 -11.75 -5.71
C GLU A 36 -16.22 -10.99 -4.39
N SER A 37 -15.02 -10.78 -3.81
CA SER A 37 -14.95 -10.19 -2.47
C SER A 37 -13.73 -9.31 -2.19
N ASP A 38 -12.50 -9.70 -2.55
CA ASP A 38 -11.29 -9.00 -2.09
C ASP A 38 -9.99 -9.62 -2.65
N ILE A 39 -8.95 -8.79 -2.75
CA ILE A 39 -7.58 -9.24 -3.06
C ILE A 39 -6.64 -8.76 -1.95
N ASP A 40 -6.06 -9.71 -1.22
CA ASP A 40 -4.95 -9.44 -0.32
C ASP A 40 -3.66 -9.35 -1.14
N ALA A 41 -3.03 -8.19 -1.16
CA ALA A 41 -1.85 -7.91 -1.97
C ALA A 41 -0.67 -7.49 -1.10
N ILE A 42 0.45 -8.20 -1.19
CA ILE A 42 1.72 -7.78 -0.61
C ILE A 42 2.56 -7.06 -1.68
N ILE A 43 2.96 -5.82 -1.39
CA ILE A 43 3.72 -4.99 -2.32
C ILE A 43 4.95 -4.44 -1.61
N THR A 44 6.13 -4.67 -2.17
CA THR A 44 7.39 -4.31 -1.52
C THR A 44 8.22 -3.33 -2.33
N LYS A 45 8.99 -2.50 -1.63
CA LYS A 45 9.87 -1.49 -2.23
C LYS A 45 11.22 -2.09 -2.64
N LYS A 46 11.77 -1.65 -3.78
CA LYS A 46 13.19 -1.91 -4.08
C LYS A 46 14.10 -1.19 -3.09
N PRO A 47 15.08 -1.86 -2.44
CA PRO A 47 15.90 -1.26 -1.38
C PRO A 47 16.54 0.08 -1.75
N THR A 48 16.99 0.22 -2.99
CA THR A 48 17.67 1.42 -3.52
C THR A 48 16.73 2.59 -3.87
N SER A 49 15.41 2.38 -3.84
CA SER A 49 14.43 3.40 -4.22
C SER A 49 14.05 4.28 -3.05
N LYS A 50 13.75 5.56 -3.34
CA LYS A 50 13.09 6.44 -2.38
C LYS A 50 11.69 5.93 -2.06
N THR A 51 11.29 6.06 -0.81
CA THR A 51 9.95 5.66 -0.37
C THR A 51 8.87 6.49 -1.05
N SER A 52 9.09 7.79 -1.27
CA SER A 52 8.14 8.63 -2.00
C SER A 52 7.88 8.15 -3.43
N ASP A 53 8.91 7.69 -4.14
CA ASP A 53 8.78 7.20 -5.51
C ASP A 53 8.08 5.84 -5.58
N PHE A 54 8.34 4.96 -4.60
CA PHE A 54 7.59 3.72 -4.41
C PHE A 54 6.09 3.97 -4.22
N TYR A 55 5.71 4.86 -3.30
CA TYR A 55 4.30 5.20 -3.08
C TYR A 55 3.66 5.92 -4.28
N LYS A 56 4.40 6.77 -5.01
CA LYS A 56 3.92 7.36 -6.27
C LYS A 56 3.53 6.29 -7.27
N GLU A 57 4.37 5.26 -7.47
CA GLU A 57 4.08 4.17 -8.40
C GLU A 57 2.87 3.36 -7.95
N ILE A 58 2.72 3.10 -6.66
CA ILE A 58 1.53 2.43 -6.10
C ILE A 58 0.27 3.26 -6.38
N HIS A 59 0.27 4.55 -6.03
CA HIS A 59 -0.89 5.41 -6.25
C HIS A 59 -1.26 5.52 -7.74
N ASN A 60 -0.26 5.62 -8.61
CA ASN A 60 -0.47 5.66 -10.06
C ASN A 60 -0.99 4.30 -10.59
N LEU A 61 -0.51 3.18 -10.06
CA LEU A 61 -1.03 1.85 -10.40
C LEU A 61 -2.51 1.75 -10.06
N PHE A 62 -2.90 2.17 -8.85
CA PHE A 62 -4.30 2.15 -8.44
C PHE A 62 -5.17 3.18 -9.19
N ASP A 63 -4.64 4.34 -9.55
CA ASP A 63 -5.32 5.27 -10.47
C ASP A 63 -5.57 4.61 -11.85
N ALA A 64 -4.60 3.84 -12.35
CA ALA A 64 -4.73 3.12 -13.62
C ALA A 64 -5.78 2.01 -13.55
N VAL A 65 -5.80 1.24 -12.45
CA VAL A 65 -6.83 0.22 -12.19
C VAL A 65 -8.21 0.84 -12.10
N ASP A 66 -8.37 1.94 -11.35
CA ASP A 66 -9.64 2.67 -11.26
C ASP A 66 -10.15 3.10 -12.64
N ASN A 67 -9.26 3.70 -13.44
CA ASN A 67 -9.60 4.11 -14.81
C ASN A 67 -9.97 2.92 -15.71
N TYR A 68 -9.29 1.78 -15.56
CA TYR A 68 -9.61 0.56 -16.29
C TYR A 68 -11.00 0.01 -15.92
N LEU A 69 -11.38 0.06 -14.65
CA LEU A 69 -12.65 -0.47 -14.14
C LEU A 69 -13.87 0.35 -14.56
N LYS A 70 -13.70 1.62 -14.95
CA LYS A 70 -14.79 2.47 -15.47
C LYS A 70 -15.55 1.84 -16.63
N LYS A 71 -14.90 1.03 -17.48
CA LYS A 71 -15.59 0.33 -18.60
C LYS A 71 -16.58 -0.75 -18.13
N TYR A 72 -16.46 -1.20 -16.88
CA TYR A 72 -17.37 -2.14 -16.24
C TYR A 72 -18.34 -1.44 -15.26
N ASN A 73 -18.36 -0.10 -15.22
CA ASN A 73 -19.06 0.65 -14.19
C ASN A 73 -18.64 0.21 -12.77
N GLY A 74 -17.33 0.00 -12.59
CA GLY A 74 -16.72 -0.34 -11.32
C GLY A 74 -15.62 0.66 -10.95
N LYS A 75 -15.17 0.59 -9.71
CA LYS A 75 -14.06 1.38 -9.19
C LYS A 75 -13.09 0.54 -8.38
N VAL A 76 -11.87 1.04 -8.20
CA VAL A 76 -10.94 0.43 -7.26
C VAL A 76 -11.24 0.91 -5.85
N ILE A 77 -11.10 0.03 -4.87
CA ILE A 77 -11.17 0.39 -3.46
C ILE A 77 -9.96 -0.21 -2.78
N ARG A 78 -9.04 0.65 -2.34
CA ARG A 78 -7.84 0.23 -1.63
C ARG A 78 -8.00 0.41 -0.13
N PHE A 79 -7.69 -0.65 0.62
CA PHE A 79 -7.75 -0.71 2.07
C PHE A 79 -6.33 -0.79 2.65
N PRO A 80 -5.96 0.14 3.55
CA PRO A 80 -4.99 -0.21 4.59
C PRO A 80 -5.65 -1.21 5.57
N ILE A 81 -4.87 -2.10 6.17
CA ILE A 81 -5.33 -3.01 7.24
C ILE A 81 -5.70 -2.15 8.46
N ASP A 82 -6.99 -1.83 8.65
CA ASP A 82 -7.52 -1.22 9.88
C ASP A 82 -9.06 -1.37 9.98
N GLU A 83 -9.57 -1.44 11.21
CA GLU A 83 -10.98 -1.62 11.62
C GLU A 83 -11.92 -0.48 11.17
N ASN A 84 -11.38 0.63 10.64
CA ASN A 84 -12.17 1.69 9.99
C ASN A 84 -12.78 1.27 8.63
N LEU A 85 -12.58 0.01 8.23
CA LEU A 85 -13.21 -0.72 7.12
C LEU A 85 -14.70 -0.42 6.94
N THR A 86 -15.44 -0.15 8.02
CA THR A 86 -16.91 0.04 7.97
C THR A 86 -17.35 1.22 7.10
N LEU A 87 -16.58 2.31 7.03
CA LEU A 87 -16.90 3.47 6.17
C LEU A 87 -16.62 3.22 4.69
N LEU A 88 -15.68 2.33 4.39
CA LEU A 88 -15.27 1.96 3.03
C LEU A 88 -16.11 0.79 2.50
N ALA A 89 -16.52 -0.13 3.38
CA ALA A 89 -17.27 -1.33 3.05
C ALA A 89 -18.76 -1.07 2.74
N ALA A 90 -19.32 0.05 3.18
CA ALA A 90 -20.73 0.38 2.94
C ALA A 90 -21.07 0.71 1.47
N ASN A 91 -20.08 0.80 0.57
CA ASN A 91 -20.25 1.28 -0.81
C ASN A 91 -19.75 0.30 -1.89
N TYR A 92 -19.66 -1.00 -1.59
CA TYR A 92 -19.29 -2.00 -2.59
C TYR A 92 -20.41 -2.25 -3.59
N GLU A 93 -20.10 -2.09 -4.86
CA GLU A 93 -20.92 -2.58 -5.96
C GLU A 93 -20.32 -3.86 -6.57
N LYS A 94 -21.14 -4.64 -7.27
CA LYS A 94 -20.77 -5.94 -7.86
C LYS A 94 -19.52 -5.90 -8.76
N ASN A 95 -19.22 -4.77 -9.37
CA ASN A 95 -18.07 -4.60 -10.28
C ASN A 95 -16.95 -3.76 -9.64
N ASP A 96 -17.01 -3.44 -8.36
CA ASP A 96 -15.88 -2.84 -7.68
C ASP A 96 -14.78 -3.88 -7.46
N LEU A 97 -13.54 -3.42 -7.33
CA LEU A 97 -12.39 -4.26 -7.07
C LEU A 97 -11.69 -3.80 -5.80
N ALA A 98 -11.78 -4.62 -4.75
CA ALA A 98 -11.22 -4.36 -3.45
C ALA A 98 -9.77 -4.90 -3.35
N PHE A 99 -8.84 -4.07 -2.88
CA PHE A 99 -7.48 -4.49 -2.56
C PHE A 99 -7.15 -4.20 -1.10
N HIS A 100 -6.90 -5.27 -0.34
CA HIS A 100 -6.26 -5.21 0.96
C HIS A 100 -4.76 -5.20 0.74
N THR A 101 -4.21 -3.98 0.58
CA THR A 101 -2.79 -3.83 0.25
C THR A 101 -1.97 -3.83 1.51
N MET A 102 -0.90 -4.61 1.56
CA MET A 102 0.14 -4.62 2.59
C MET A 102 1.42 -4.07 1.98
N LEU A 103 1.92 -2.94 2.49
CA LEU A 103 3.06 -2.23 1.89
C LEU A 103 4.27 -2.25 2.81
N TYR A 104 5.41 -2.72 2.30
CA TYR A 104 6.62 -2.85 3.10
C TYR A 104 7.86 -2.32 2.40
N THR A 105 8.73 -1.66 3.17
CA THR A 105 10.01 -1.16 2.66
C THR A 105 11.19 -2.08 2.92
N ASN A 106 11.01 -3.07 3.82
CA ASN A 106 11.98 -4.13 4.11
C ASN A 106 11.26 -5.37 4.71
N TYR A 107 11.97 -6.48 4.83
CA TYR A 107 11.45 -7.73 5.37
C TYR A 107 11.13 -7.67 6.88
N PRO A 108 11.96 -7.05 7.73
CA PRO A 108 11.66 -6.95 9.17
C PRO A 108 10.34 -6.23 9.50
N GLN A 109 9.88 -5.32 8.62
CA GLN A 109 8.53 -4.74 8.75
C GLN A 109 7.44 -5.79 8.59
N ILE A 110 7.57 -6.71 7.63
CA ILE A 110 6.59 -7.78 7.40
C ILE A 110 6.49 -8.66 8.63
N GLU A 111 7.63 -9.12 9.15
CA GLU A 111 7.67 -9.97 10.35
C GLU A 111 7.07 -9.28 11.57
N ARG A 112 7.30 -7.97 11.73
CA ARG A 112 6.74 -7.22 12.85
C ARG A 112 5.23 -7.02 12.72
N ASP A 113 4.77 -6.68 11.52
CA ASP A 113 3.37 -6.39 11.25
C ASP A 113 2.52 -7.66 11.39
N TRP A 114 3.03 -8.79 10.91
CA TRP A 114 2.30 -10.06 10.92
C TRP A 114 2.54 -10.90 12.18
N GLY A 115 3.69 -10.74 12.84
CA GLY A 115 4.09 -11.59 13.96
C GLY A 115 3.16 -11.57 15.17
N TRP A 116 2.30 -10.56 15.31
CA TRP A 116 1.27 -10.53 16.36
C TRP A 116 -0.02 -11.26 15.99
N PHE A 117 -0.21 -11.58 14.71
CA PHE A 117 -1.41 -12.20 14.15
C PHE A 117 -1.24 -13.69 13.85
N LEU A 118 0.01 -14.15 13.70
CA LEU A 118 0.30 -15.55 13.42
C LEU A 118 0.19 -16.41 14.68
N PHE A 119 -0.41 -17.59 14.53
CA PHE A 119 -0.37 -18.64 15.54
C PHE A 119 1.04 -19.24 15.65
N ASP A 120 1.34 -19.92 16.76
CA ASP A 120 2.68 -20.46 17.05
C ASP A 120 3.27 -21.36 15.94
N ASP A 121 2.42 -21.96 15.09
CA ASP A 121 2.82 -22.86 14.01
C ASP A 121 2.87 -22.18 12.61
N GLU A 122 2.48 -20.92 12.49
CA GLU A 122 2.49 -20.19 11.22
C GLU A 122 3.75 -19.33 11.06
N ASN A 123 4.47 -19.53 9.96
CA ASN A 123 5.63 -18.73 9.61
C ASN A 123 5.29 -17.75 8.48
N VAL A 124 5.54 -16.46 8.68
CA VAL A 124 5.42 -15.39 7.67
C VAL A 124 6.05 -15.84 6.34
N LYS A 125 7.22 -16.46 6.43
CA LYS A 125 7.99 -16.94 5.29
C LYS A 125 7.20 -17.96 4.46
N ASP A 126 6.54 -18.90 5.13
CA ASP A 126 5.79 -19.98 4.48
C ASP A 126 4.54 -19.43 3.78
N ILE A 127 3.85 -18.46 4.40
CA ILE A 127 2.69 -17.79 3.81
C ILE A 127 3.11 -17.04 2.54
N ILE A 128 4.17 -16.23 2.62
CA ILE A 128 4.65 -15.43 1.48
C ILE A 128 5.17 -16.35 0.36
N SER A 129 5.83 -17.46 0.69
CA SER A 129 6.34 -18.41 -0.32
C SER A 129 5.25 -19.03 -1.18
N LYS A 130 4.01 -19.10 -0.67
CA LYS A 130 2.82 -19.62 -1.37
C LYS A 130 2.06 -18.54 -2.14
N SER A 131 2.49 -17.28 -2.07
CA SER A 131 1.83 -16.16 -2.74
C SER A 131 1.95 -16.24 -4.25
N SER A 132 0.93 -15.78 -4.96
CA SER A 132 0.97 -15.66 -6.43
C SER A 132 1.60 -14.34 -6.83
N PHE A 133 2.87 -14.37 -7.25
CA PHE A 133 3.60 -13.19 -7.67
C PHE A 133 3.18 -12.71 -9.07
N LEU A 134 2.75 -11.46 -9.17
CA LEU A 134 2.51 -10.74 -10.43
C LEU A 134 3.76 -9.97 -10.89
N LEU A 135 4.63 -9.61 -9.95
CA LEU A 135 5.96 -9.01 -10.17
C LEU A 135 6.92 -9.51 -9.10
N GLY A 136 8.18 -9.75 -9.49
CA GLY A 136 9.22 -10.24 -8.60
C GLY A 136 8.98 -11.69 -8.16
N SER A 137 9.61 -12.06 -7.05
CA SER A 137 9.64 -13.42 -6.51
C SER A 137 9.82 -13.42 -4.99
N PHE A 138 9.68 -14.58 -4.37
CA PHE A 138 9.98 -14.75 -2.95
C PHE A 138 11.48 -14.55 -2.66
N GLU A 139 12.35 -14.95 -3.59
CA GLU A 139 13.81 -14.83 -3.49
C GLU A 139 14.26 -13.37 -3.40
N ASP A 140 13.57 -12.45 -4.08
CA ASP A 140 13.86 -11.01 -4.02
C ASP A 140 13.76 -10.47 -2.59
N LEU A 141 12.81 -10.99 -1.80
CA LEU A 141 12.60 -10.64 -0.39
C LEU A 141 13.70 -11.20 0.53
N SER A 142 14.42 -12.23 0.07
CA SER A 142 15.53 -12.85 0.81
C SER A 142 16.87 -12.13 0.59
N SER A 143 16.89 -11.07 -0.24
CA SER A 143 18.12 -10.31 -0.50
C SER A 143 18.66 -9.63 0.76
N LYS A 144 19.99 -9.62 0.93
CA LYS A 144 20.65 -9.00 2.09
C LYS A 144 20.25 -7.54 2.31
N GLU A 145 19.97 -6.81 1.23
CA GLU A 145 19.54 -5.42 1.30
C GLU A 145 18.11 -5.28 1.83
N PHE A 146 17.17 -6.11 1.35
CA PHE A 146 15.79 -6.07 1.80
C PHE A 146 15.61 -6.64 3.22
N GLN A 147 16.55 -7.45 3.68
CA GLN A 147 16.61 -7.98 5.05
C GLN A 147 17.16 -6.97 6.09
N ARG A 148 17.65 -5.79 5.66
CA ARG A 148 18.15 -4.78 6.62
C ARG A 148 17.00 -4.09 7.33
N SER A 149 17.06 -4.11 8.66
CA SER A 149 16.17 -3.34 9.52
C SER A 149 16.40 -1.84 9.35
N SER A 150 15.35 -1.06 9.62
CA SER A 150 15.44 0.39 9.70
C SER A 150 14.95 0.88 11.06
N TYR A 151 15.58 1.92 11.58
CA TYR A 151 15.23 2.46 12.90
C TYR A 151 13.77 2.95 12.92
N TYR A 152 13.29 3.47 11.78
CA TYR A 152 11.96 4.04 11.63
C TYR A 152 10.92 3.07 11.06
N ASP A 153 11.18 1.76 11.07
CA ASP A 153 10.24 0.73 10.62
C ASP A 153 8.80 0.89 11.18
N PRO A 154 8.58 1.17 12.48
CA PRO A 154 7.22 1.40 12.97
C PRO A 154 6.54 2.62 12.34
N ALA A 155 7.30 3.65 11.97
CA ALA A 155 6.76 4.85 11.35
C ALA A 155 6.34 4.59 9.89
N TYR A 156 7.05 3.74 9.16
CA TYR A 156 6.64 3.30 7.82
C TYR A 156 5.35 2.47 7.84
N ILE A 157 5.20 1.57 8.82
CA ILE A 157 3.94 0.80 9.00
C ILE A 157 2.77 1.76 9.25
N ILE A 158 2.92 2.72 10.18
CA ILE A 158 1.87 3.71 10.48
C ILE A 158 1.56 4.58 9.25
N LEU A 159 2.58 4.96 8.47
CA LEU A 159 2.39 5.72 7.23
C LEU A 159 1.52 4.94 6.23
N TYR A 160 1.79 3.65 6.07
CA TYR A 160 0.98 2.75 5.26
C TYR A 160 -0.46 2.64 5.79
N TRP A 161 -0.66 2.39 7.09
CA TRP A 161 -2.01 2.32 7.68
C TRP A 161 -2.81 3.62 7.53
N SER A 162 -2.10 4.74 7.43
CA SER A 162 -2.66 6.07 7.25
C SER A 162 -2.92 6.45 5.79
N ASP A 163 -2.57 5.60 4.83
CA ASP A 163 -2.67 5.87 3.40
C ASP A 163 -4.05 5.52 2.84
N PHE A 164 -4.94 6.52 2.85
CA PHE A 164 -6.27 6.42 2.24
C PHE A 164 -6.29 6.96 0.80
N ILE A 165 -5.12 7.20 0.20
CA ILE A 165 -5.03 7.58 -1.21
C ILE A 165 -5.46 6.35 -2.03
N ASN A 166 -6.40 6.56 -2.95
CA ASN A 166 -7.08 5.51 -3.74
C ASN A 166 -8.15 4.67 -3.02
N SER A 167 -8.58 5.05 -1.81
CA SER A 167 -9.70 4.36 -1.13
C SER A 167 -11.10 4.83 -1.60
N ASN A 168 -11.16 5.65 -2.65
CA ASN A 168 -12.40 6.22 -3.23
C ASN A 168 -13.37 6.90 -2.23
N ILE A 169 -12.83 7.47 -1.15
CA ILE A 169 -13.57 8.26 -0.16
C ILE A 169 -13.98 9.62 -0.77
N PRO A 170 -15.18 10.15 -0.44
CA PRO A 170 -15.54 11.53 -0.79
C PRO A 170 -14.45 12.53 -0.41
N GLU A 171 -14.10 13.44 -1.31
CA GLU A 171 -12.90 14.28 -1.17
C GLU A 171 -12.84 15.05 0.15
N LYS A 172 -13.97 15.61 0.60
CA LYS A 172 -14.07 16.32 1.88
C LYS A 172 -13.64 15.44 3.07
N ASN A 173 -14.04 14.18 3.08
CA ASN A 173 -13.72 13.22 4.14
C ASN A 173 -12.26 12.77 4.03
N LEU A 174 -11.78 12.50 2.81
CA LEU A 174 -10.38 12.16 2.56
C LEU A 174 -9.43 13.25 3.04
N ILE A 175 -9.70 14.53 2.71
CA ILE A 175 -8.90 15.67 3.16
C ILE A 175 -8.85 15.74 4.69
N LYS A 176 -9.99 15.53 5.36
CA LYS A 176 -10.05 15.53 6.83
C LYS A 176 -9.18 14.42 7.42
N ILE A 177 -9.42 13.18 7.01
CA ILE A 177 -8.74 11.98 7.53
C ILE A 177 -7.22 12.10 7.29
N MET A 178 -6.80 12.45 6.08
CA MET A 178 -5.38 12.54 5.76
C MET A 178 -4.67 13.64 6.55
N ASN A 179 -5.30 14.80 6.78
CA ASN A 179 -4.72 15.85 7.61
C ASN A 179 -4.61 15.44 9.10
N GLU A 180 -5.58 14.69 9.61
CA GLU A 180 -5.53 14.12 10.97
C GLU A 180 -4.37 13.10 11.10
N ASN A 181 -4.21 12.24 10.09
CA ASN A 181 -3.11 11.27 10.01
C ASN A 181 -1.74 11.95 9.89
N PHE A 182 -1.60 12.96 9.02
CA PHE A 182 -0.36 13.75 8.92
C PHE A 182 0.00 14.39 10.26
N ASN A 183 -0.97 14.93 10.98
CA ASN A 183 -0.71 15.51 12.30
C ASN A 183 -0.26 14.45 13.31
N SER A 184 -0.86 13.25 13.28
CA SER A 184 -0.43 12.15 14.14
C SER A 184 1.02 11.72 13.86
N ILE A 185 1.37 11.49 12.59
CA ILE A 185 2.70 11.04 12.19
C ILE A 185 3.75 12.14 12.43
N ILE A 186 3.57 13.31 11.82
CA ILE A 186 4.57 14.38 11.80
C ILE A 186 4.78 14.97 13.20
N LYS A 187 3.71 15.28 13.93
CA LYS A 187 3.82 15.94 15.24
C LYS A 187 4.06 14.96 16.37
N LYS A 188 3.30 13.85 16.45
CA LYS A 188 3.38 12.96 17.62
C LYS A 188 4.51 11.94 17.53
N LYS A 189 4.81 11.42 16.33
CA LYS A 189 5.84 10.39 16.15
C LYS A 189 7.19 11.01 15.75
N LEU A 190 7.19 11.94 14.80
CA LEU A 190 8.41 12.56 14.31
C LEU A 190 8.83 13.84 15.06
N LYS A 191 7.96 14.36 15.93
CA LYS A 191 8.22 15.53 16.80
C LYS A 191 8.58 16.82 16.03
N PHE A 192 8.06 16.99 14.81
CA PHE A 192 8.15 18.27 14.11
C PHE A 192 7.07 19.25 14.60
N ASP A 193 7.42 20.53 14.71
CA ASP A 193 6.54 21.56 15.27
C ASP A 193 5.38 21.94 14.33
N SER A 194 5.58 21.83 13.02
CA SER A 194 4.61 22.21 12.01
C SER A 194 4.20 21.03 11.13
N VAL A 195 2.90 20.97 10.83
CA VAL A 195 2.29 19.92 10.00
C VAL A 195 1.62 20.62 8.82
N PRO A 196 2.07 20.34 7.58
CA PRO A 196 1.42 20.87 6.39
C PRO A 196 -0.04 20.41 6.34
N LYS A 197 -0.97 21.33 6.04
CA LYS A 197 -2.38 21.01 5.81
C LYS A 197 -2.68 21.00 4.31
N ALA A 198 -3.20 19.88 3.83
CA ALA A 198 -3.67 19.75 2.46
C ALA A 198 -5.12 20.25 2.33
N LYS A 199 -5.42 20.92 1.22
CA LYS A 199 -6.74 21.48 0.91
C LYS A 199 -7.50 20.72 -0.18
N ASN A 200 -6.82 19.82 -0.89
CA ASN A 200 -7.35 19.05 -2.02
C ASN A 200 -6.53 17.77 -2.20
N LYS A 201 -7.02 16.84 -3.03
CA LYS A 201 -6.33 15.55 -3.31
C LYS A 201 -4.89 15.70 -3.79
N LYS A 202 -4.60 16.70 -4.62
CA LYS A 202 -3.25 16.94 -5.16
C LYS A 202 -2.27 17.32 -4.04
N GLU A 203 -2.70 18.19 -3.12
CA GLU A 203 -1.92 18.57 -1.95
C GLU A 203 -1.73 17.41 -0.98
N ILE A 204 -2.74 16.54 -0.78
CA ILE A 204 -2.59 15.33 0.06
C ILE A 204 -1.42 14.49 -0.43
N ARG A 205 -1.36 14.18 -1.73
CA ARG A 205 -0.25 13.42 -2.32
C ARG A 205 1.09 14.12 -2.09
N LYS A 206 1.15 15.43 -2.32
CA LYS A 206 2.38 16.21 -2.09
C LYS A 206 2.87 16.11 -0.64
N VAL A 207 1.97 16.29 0.33
CA VAL A 207 2.31 16.21 1.76
C VAL A 207 2.73 14.78 2.11
N PHE A 208 1.98 13.77 1.67
CA PHE A 208 2.29 12.36 1.90
C PHE A 208 3.70 11.99 1.41
N TYR A 209 4.05 12.38 0.17
CA TYR A 209 5.38 12.13 -0.38
C TYR A 209 6.48 12.88 0.37
N GLY A 210 6.22 14.11 0.83
CA GLY A 210 7.16 14.84 1.68
C GLY A 210 7.42 14.15 3.03
N VAL A 211 6.40 13.50 3.60
CA VAL A 211 6.56 12.67 4.81
C VAL A 211 7.45 11.45 4.53
N CYS A 212 7.26 10.80 3.37
CA CYS A 212 8.12 9.68 2.95
C CYS A 212 9.58 10.13 2.84
N ASP A 213 9.84 11.26 2.17
CA ASP A 213 11.20 11.80 2.00
C ASP A 213 11.84 12.14 3.36
N THR A 214 11.07 12.74 4.27
CA THR A 214 11.54 13.04 5.64
C THR A 214 11.92 11.77 6.40
N LEU A 215 11.12 10.70 6.30
CA LEU A 215 11.42 9.42 6.95
C LEU A 215 12.71 8.79 6.40
N ASP A 216 12.89 8.82 5.07
CA ASP A 216 14.10 8.31 4.43
C ASP A 216 15.34 9.07 4.91
N GLU A 217 15.29 10.40 4.97
CA GLU A 217 16.38 11.25 5.47
C GLU A 217 16.72 10.97 6.94
N LEU A 218 15.72 10.85 7.80
CA LEU A 218 15.91 10.52 9.21
C LEU A 218 16.57 9.16 9.39
N ASN A 219 16.16 8.17 8.59
CA ASN A 219 16.72 6.83 8.66
C ASN A 219 18.19 6.79 8.21
N VAL A 220 18.55 7.54 7.16
CA VAL A 220 19.95 7.70 6.73
C VAL A 220 20.80 8.38 7.81
N ASN A 221 20.27 9.40 8.47
CA ASN A 221 20.99 10.13 9.52
C ASN A 221 21.20 9.31 10.80
N LYS A 222 20.31 8.37 11.10
CA LYS A 222 20.45 7.45 12.24
C LYS A 222 21.37 6.25 11.97
N ALA A 223 21.60 5.90 10.71
CA ALA A 223 22.52 4.84 10.32
C ALA A 223 24.00 5.26 10.30
N LYS A 224 24.29 6.56 10.49
CA LYS A 224 25.63 7.15 10.63
C LYS A 224 25.97 7.33 12.10
#